data_AF-A0A116L068-F1
#
_entry.id   AF-A0A116L068-F1
#
_cell.length_a   1.000
_cell.length_b   1.000
_cell.length_c   1.000
_cell.angle_alpha   90.00
_cell.angle_beta   90.00
_cell.angle_gamma   90.00
#
_symmetry.space_group_name_H-M   'P 1'
#
loop_
_entity.id
_entity.type
_entity.pdbx_description
1 polymer ?
#
loop_
_entity_poly.entity_id
_entity_poly.type
_entity_poly.pdbx_seq_one_letter_code
_entity_poly.pdbx_strand_id
1 'polypeptide(L)'
;MKKKLLRLGFVALSVLVLTACQMGTKEYLSVSFKGYDGYGTATVSLDREELIAELYGKDATDEEQDAVHDGVSVSVDGSEALSNGDKVKVTVDVDKELAVASKIKSETYTYDV
;
A
#
# COMPACT_ATOMS: atom_id res chain seq x y z
N MET A 1 46.26 36.58 -12.06
CA MET A 1 45.91 35.29 -11.42
C MET A 1 45.34 35.55 -10.03
N LYS A 2 44.35 34.73 -9.60
CA LYS A 2 43.66 34.67 -8.28
C LYS A 2 42.46 35.66 -8.15
N LYS A 3 41.29 35.37 -8.74
CA LYS A 3 40.18 34.45 -8.36
C LYS A 3 39.27 34.98 -7.23
N LYS A 4 38.06 35.40 -7.64
CA LYS A 4 36.69 35.23 -7.10
C LYS A 4 36.47 35.28 -5.58
N LEU A 5 35.46 36.05 -5.18
CA LEU A 5 34.39 35.61 -4.26
C LEU A 5 33.14 36.49 -4.48
N LEU A 6 32.31 36.04 -5.43
CA LEU A 6 30.95 36.54 -5.66
C LEU A 6 30.07 36.02 -4.51
N ARG A 7 29.62 36.93 -3.64
CA ARG A 7 28.58 36.67 -2.64
C ARG A 7 27.28 37.24 -3.18
N LEU A 8 26.31 36.40 -3.53
CA LEU A 8 24.92 36.84 -3.58
C LEU A 8 23.98 35.62 -3.42
N GLY A 9 23.30 35.61 -2.26
CA GLY A 9 21.98 35.02 -2.03
C GLY A 9 21.76 33.57 -2.45
N PHE A 10 22.06 32.65 -1.54
CA PHE A 10 21.41 31.34 -1.54
C PHE A 10 19.96 31.57 -1.13
N VAL A 11 19.06 31.74 -2.09
CA VAL A 11 17.62 31.63 -1.83
C VAL A 11 17.39 30.19 -1.44
N ALA A 12 17.25 29.94 -0.14
CA ALA A 12 16.78 28.66 0.37
C ALA A 12 15.36 28.47 -0.17
N LEU A 13 15.24 27.78 -1.30
CA LEU A 13 14.00 27.17 -1.75
C LEU A 13 13.68 26.14 -0.67
N SER A 14 12.92 26.56 0.33
CA SER A 14 12.36 25.69 1.34
C SER A 14 11.40 24.76 0.61
N VAL A 15 11.93 23.63 0.13
CA VAL A 15 11.16 22.47 -0.27
C VAL A 15 10.39 22.07 0.99
N LEU A 16 9.13 22.48 1.03
CA LEU A 16 8.17 22.05 2.01
C LEU A 16 7.96 20.57 1.70
N VAL A 17 8.80 19.72 2.30
CA VAL A 17 8.59 18.27 2.31
C VAL A 17 7.36 18.07 3.18
N LEU A 18 6.19 18.21 2.55
CA LEU A 18 4.94 17.69 3.04
C LEU A 18 5.18 16.20 3.22
N THR A 19 5.50 15.80 4.46
CA THR A 19 5.39 14.41 4.87
C THR A 19 3.89 14.13 4.88
N ALA A 20 3.35 13.86 3.69
CA ALA A 20 2.00 13.37 3.53
C ALA A 20 1.97 12.07 4.33
N CYS A 21 1.19 12.06 5.41
CA CYS A 21 0.92 10.85 6.17
C CYS A 21 0.26 9.88 5.20
N GLN A 22 1.04 8.95 4.65
CA GLN A 22 0.52 7.93 3.74
C GLN A 22 -0.26 6.91 4.57
N MET A 23 -1.48 6.62 4.13
CA MET A 23 -2.35 5.66 4.79
C MET A 23 -1.93 4.24 4.40
N GLY A 24 -1.77 3.36 5.39
CA GLY A 24 -1.46 1.95 5.16
C GLY A 24 -2.73 1.16 4.85
N THR A 25 -2.61 0.11 4.05
CA THR A 25 -3.75 -0.75 3.65
C THR A 25 -3.99 -1.93 4.60
N LYS A 26 -3.17 -2.06 5.65
CA LYS A 26 -3.18 -3.20 6.57
C LYS A 26 -4.52 -3.42 7.27
N GLU A 27 -5.21 -2.33 7.61
CA GLU A 27 -6.47 -2.36 8.37
C GLU A 27 -7.62 -2.97 7.55
N TYR A 28 -7.53 -2.87 6.22
CA TYR A 28 -8.50 -3.43 5.27
C TYR A 28 -8.14 -4.85 4.80
N LEU A 29 -7.01 -5.38 5.25
CA LEU A 29 -6.50 -6.68 4.80
C LEU A 29 -6.83 -7.77 5.82
N SER A 30 -7.60 -8.77 5.40
CA SER A 30 -7.89 -9.96 6.19
C SER A 30 -7.06 -11.14 5.70
N VAL A 31 -6.33 -11.77 6.62
CA VAL A 31 -5.48 -12.94 6.35
C VAL A 31 -5.83 -14.04 7.34
N SER A 32 -6.20 -15.22 6.83
CA SER A 32 -6.52 -16.40 7.64
C SER A 32 -5.74 -17.60 7.15
N PHE A 33 -5.19 -18.37 8.10
CA PHE A 33 -4.53 -19.64 7.83
C PHE A 33 -5.42 -20.80 8.29
N LYS A 34 -5.50 -21.86 7.49
CA LYS A 34 -6.25 -23.08 7.82
C LYS A 34 -5.52 -24.31 7.29
N GLY A 35 -5.73 -25.45 7.93
CA GLY A 35 -5.14 -26.73 7.53
C GLY A 35 -4.17 -27.26 8.58
N TYR A 36 -3.44 -28.31 8.21
CA TYR A 36 -2.45 -28.98 9.05
C TYR A 36 -1.05 -28.75 8.48
N ASP A 37 -0.02 -28.99 9.28
CA ASP A 37 1.39 -28.85 8.90
C ASP A 37 1.69 -29.56 7.56
N GLY A 38 2.24 -28.81 6.59
CA GLY A 38 2.51 -29.25 5.22
C GLY A 38 1.32 -29.19 4.24
N TYR A 39 0.13 -28.87 4.73
CA TYR A 39 -1.12 -28.80 3.96
C TYR A 39 -1.95 -27.55 4.31
N GLY A 40 -1.32 -26.55 4.94
CA GLY A 40 -1.96 -25.30 5.27
C GLY A 40 -2.20 -24.44 4.02
N THR A 41 -3.23 -23.60 4.08
CA THR A 41 -3.53 -22.60 3.07
C THR A 41 -3.79 -21.23 3.71
N ALA A 42 -3.36 -20.19 3.02
CA ALA A 42 -3.63 -18.80 3.37
C ALA A 42 -4.78 -18.27 2.51
N THR A 43 -5.80 -17.73 3.15
CA THR A 43 -6.87 -16.97 2.49
C THR A 43 -6.66 -15.50 2.77
N VAL A 44 -6.61 -14.69 1.73
CA VAL A 44 -6.38 -13.24 1.80
C VAL A 44 -7.52 -12.53 1.11
N SER A 45 -8.07 -11.51 1.75
CA SER A 45 -9.08 -10.62 1.17
C SER A 45 -8.81 -9.18 1.56
N LEU A 46 -9.08 -8.25 0.64
CA LEU A 46 -9.04 -6.82 0.89
C LEU A 46 -10.47 -6.29 0.93
N ASP A 47 -10.84 -5.60 2.00
CA ASP A 47 -12.13 -4.91 2.13
C ASP A 47 -12.10 -3.63 1.29
N ARG A 48 -12.48 -3.78 0.01
CA ARG A 48 -12.49 -2.67 -0.94
C ARG A 48 -13.63 -1.69 -0.65
N GLU A 49 -14.75 -2.17 -0.11
CA GLU A 49 -15.88 -1.30 0.21
C GLU A 49 -15.50 -0.33 1.33
N GLU A 50 -14.86 -0.82 2.39
CA GLU A 50 -14.37 0.02 3.47
C GLU A 50 -13.25 0.96 2.99
N LEU A 51 -12.34 0.47 2.14
CA LEU A 51 -11.29 1.29 1.54
C LEU A 51 -11.88 2.44 0.68
N ILE A 52 -12.85 2.15 -0.17
CA ILE A 52 -13.54 3.15 -0.99
C ILE A 52 -14.26 4.16 -0.09
N ALA A 53 -14.95 3.67 0.95
CA ALA A 53 -15.67 4.52 1.89
C ALA A 53 -14.76 5.48 2.68
N GLU A 54 -13.53 5.05 3.01
CA GLU A 54 -12.54 5.92 3.64
C GLU A 54 -11.99 6.97 2.66
N LEU A 55 -11.77 6.60 1.40
CA LEU A 55 -11.18 7.48 0.39
C LEU A 55 -12.15 8.53 -0.16
N TYR A 56 -13.36 8.09 -0.51
CA TYR A 56 -14.33 8.87 -1.28
C TYR A 56 -15.63 9.10 -0.51
N GLY A 57 -15.87 8.35 0.56
CA GLY A 57 -17.14 8.36 1.29
C GLY A 57 -18.09 7.24 0.84
N LYS A 58 -19.23 7.11 1.54
CA LYS A 58 -20.22 6.06 1.27
C LYS A 58 -21.01 6.28 -0.03
N ASP A 59 -20.90 7.48 -0.60
CA ASP A 59 -21.55 7.97 -1.80
C ASP A 59 -20.58 8.08 -3.00
N ALA A 60 -19.49 7.32 -2.97
CA ALA A 60 -18.51 7.23 -4.05
C ALA A 60 -19.18 6.93 -5.40
N THR A 61 -18.76 7.64 -6.45
CA THR A 61 -19.30 7.42 -7.79
C THR A 61 -18.83 6.09 -8.37
N ASP A 62 -19.51 5.61 -9.42
CA ASP A 62 -19.11 4.37 -10.09
C ASP A 62 -17.66 4.48 -10.62
N GLU A 63 -17.26 5.65 -11.13
CA GLU A 63 -15.88 5.88 -11.59
C GLU A 63 -14.85 5.82 -10.46
N GLU A 64 -15.18 6.29 -9.25
CA GLU A 64 -14.30 6.23 -8.08
C GLU A 64 -14.17 4.80 -7.55
N GLN A 65 -15.27 4.04 -7.58
CA GLN A 65 -15.26 2.62 -7.26
C GLN A 65 -14.40 1.84 -8.25
N ASP A 66 -14.61 2.04 -9.56
CA ASP A 66 -13.84 1.40 -10.63
C ASP A 66 -12.35 1.74 -10.51
N ALA A 67 -12.01 3.01 -10.21
CA ALA A 67 -10.63 3.42 -10.01
C ALA A 67 -9.93 2.63 -8.89
N VAL A 68 -10.62 2.33 -7.78
CA VAL A 68 -10.06 1.51 -6.68
C VAL A 68 -10.02 0.03 -7.05
N HIS A 69 -11.04 -0.47 -7.75
CA HIS A 69 -11.08 -1.86 -8.19
C HIS A 69 -9.94 -2.19 -9.16
N ASP A 70 -9.69 -1.32 -10.13
CA ASP A 70 -8.64 -1.48 -11.13
C ASP A 70 -7.26 -1.06 -10.61
N GLY A 71 -7.23 0.01 -9.80
CA GLY A 71 -5.99 0.61 -9.31
C GLY A 71 -5.40 -0.07 -8.07
N VAL A 72 -6.12 -0.95 -7.38
CA VAL A 72 -5.59 -1.69 -6.23
C VAL A 72 -5.60 -3.19 -6.51
N SER A 73 -4.45 -3.84 -6.43
CA SER A 73 -4.31 -5.28 -6.61
C SER A 73 -3.69 -5.94 -5.39
N VAL A 74 -4.06 -7.20 -5.13
CA VAL A 74 -3.50 -7.99 -4.02
C VAL A 74 -2.87 -9.24 -4.57
N SER A 75 -1.60 -9.44 -4.25
CA SER A 75 -0.82 -10.63 -4.60
C SER A 75 -0.35 -11.34 -3.34
N VAL A 76 -0.34 -12.67 -3.37
CA VAL A 76 0.06 -13.50 -2.23
C VAL A 76 1.13 -14.49 -2.67
N ASP A 77 2.28 -14.44 -2.01
CA ASP A 77 3.35 -15.42 -2.18
C ASP A 77 3.37 -16.40 -1.00
N GLY A 78 3.44 -17.69 -1.34
CA GLY A 78 3.44 -18.78 -0.36
C GLY A 78 2.07 -18.98 0.29
N SER A 79 1.01 -19.14 -0.49
CA SER A 79 -0.35 -19.32 0.05
C SER A 79 -0.79 -20.78 0.25
N GLU A 80 0.02 -21.75 -0.15
CA GLU A 80 -0.33 -23.18 -0.16
C GLU A 80 0.80 -24.05 0.39
N ALA A 81 0.47 -25.30 0.75
CA ALA A 81 1.39 -26.29 1.32
C ALA A 81 2.14 -25.77 2.56
N LEU A 82 1.45 -24.93 3.36
CA LEU A 82 2.03 -24.24 4.49
C LEU A 82 2.26 -25.16 5.69
N SER A 83 3.38 -24.92 6.37
CA SER A 83 3.80 -25.56 7.61
C SER A 83 4.00 -24.51 8.71
N ASN A 84 4.05 -24.96 9.96
CA ASN A 84 4.29 -24.07 11.09
C ASN A 84 5.67 -23.40 10.95
N GLY A 85 5.70 -22.07 11.06
CA GLY A 85 6.91 -21.27 10.90
C GLY A 85 7.20 -20.81 9.47
N ASP A 86 6.35 -21.17 8.50
CA ASP A 86 6.41 -20.58 7.16
C ASP A 86 6.00 -19.10 7.19
N LYS A 87 6.39 -18.38 6.13
CA LYS A 87 6.06 -16.97 5.95
C LYS A 87 5.24 -16.76 4.70
N VAL A 88 4.09 -16.11 4.86
CA VAL A 88 3.25 -15.67 3.74
C VAL A 88 3.47 -14.19 3.52
N LYS A 89 3.73 -13.80 2.26
CA LYS A 89 3.85 -12.39 1.88
C LYS A 89 2.62 -11.95 1.13
N VAL A 90 1.97 -10.91 1.64
CA VAL A 90 0.84 -10.28 0.97
C VAL A 90 1.28 -8.91 0.51
N THR A 91 1.23 -8.68 -0.80
CA THR A 91 1.54 -7.39 -1.41
C THR A 91 0.25 -6.74 -1.87
N VAL A 92 -0.03 -5.55 -1.33
CA VAL A 92 -1.06 -4.67 -1.86
C VAL A 92 -0.36 -3.68 -2.77
N ASP A 93 -0.61 -3.77 -4.07
CA ASP A 93 -0.06 -2.84 -5.05
C ASP A 93 -1.10 -1.83 -5.48
N VAL A 94 -0.72 -0.55 -5.48
CA VAL A 94 -1.58 0.58 -5.78
C VAL A 94 -1.00 1.31 -6.98
N ASP A 95 -1.83 1.53 -7.99
CA ASP A 95 -1.48 2.30 -9.18
C ASP A 95 -0.96 3.68 -8.78
N LYS A 96 0.03 4.18 -9.52
CA LYS A 96 0.74 5.41 -9.18
C LYS A 96 -0.17 6.63 -9.18
N GLU A 97 -1.14 6.70 -10.09
CA GLU A 97 -2.08 7.82 -10.16
C GLU A 97 -3.02 7.79 -8.95
N LEU A 98 -3.54 6.61 -8.61
CA LEU A 98 -4.37 6.42 -7.43
C LEU A 98 -3.58 6.69 -6.15
N ALA A 99 -2.34 6.21 -6.03
CA ALA A 99 -1.48 6.42 -4.87
C ALA A 99 -1.21 7.91 -4.60
N VAL A 100 -1.04 8.70 -5.65
CA VAL A 100 -0.87 10.16 -5.54
C VAL A 100 -2.16 10.85 -5.11
N ALA A 101 -3.31 10.45 -5.69
CA ALA A 101 -4.61 11.04 -5.40
C ALA A 101 -5.11 10.71 -3.99
N SER A 102 -4.99 9.44 -3.58
CA SER A 102 -5.55 8.87 -2.35
C SER A 102 -4.59 8.88 -1.16
N LYS A 103 -3.30 9.12 -1.39
CA LYS A 103 -2.20 9.00 -0.39
C LYS A 103 -2.07 7.58 0.20
N ILE A 104 -2.61 6.57 -0.46
CA ILE A 104 -2.31 5.17 -0.15
C ILE A 104 -1.00 4.78 -0.85
N LYS A 105 -0.21 3.90 -0.24
CA LYS A 105 1.03 3.37 -0.82
C LYS A 105 0.93 1.85 -1.07
N SER A 106 1.62 1.37 -2.10
CA SER A 106 1.92 -0.06 -2.23
C SER A 106 2.74 -0.52 -1.02
N GLU A 107 2.37 -1.65 -0.43
CA GLU A 107 3.06 -2.19 0.74
C GLU A 107 2.97 -3.71 0.78
N THR A 108 4.06 -4.35 1.23
CA THR A 108 4.12 -5.79 1.44
C THR A 108 4.13 -6.09 2.92
N TYR A 109 3.20 -6.95 3.35
CA TYR A 109 3.09 -7.46 4.70
C TYR A 109 3.55 -8.92 4.74
N THR A 110 4.24 -9.30 5.81
CA THR A 110 4.67 -10.68 6.04
C THR A 110 3.96 -11.22 7.27
N TYR A 111 3.38 -12.41 7.14
CA TYR A 111 2.67 -13.12 8.19
C TYR A 111 3.36 -14.45 8.45
N ASP A 112 3.56 -14.78 9.73
CA ASP A 112 4.06 -16.09 10.14
C ASP A 112 2.86 -17.05 10.32
N VAL A 113 3.02 -18.30 9.86
CA VAL A 113 2.02 -19.38 9.95
C VAL A 113 2.22 -20.22 11.20
#